data_AF-A0A5N6ZHF4-F1
#
_entry.id   AF-A0A5N6ZHF4-F1
#
_cell.length_a   1.000
_cell.length_b   1.000
_cell.length_c   1.000
_cell.angle_alpha   90.00
_cell.angle_beta   90.00
_cell.angle_gamma   90.00
#
_symmetry.space_group_name_H-M   'P 1'
#
loop_
_entity.id
_entity.type
_entity.pdbx_description
1 polymer ?
#
loop_
_entity_poly.entity_id
_entity_poly.type
_entity_poly.pdbx_seq_one_letter_code
_entity_poly.pdbx_strand_id
1 'polypeptide(L)'
;MLGKIALEEAFALPRFEEKTRWWASLFSTDAETHVKEITDINKIRIEHADKHGVGYQILSYTAPGVQDIWDPVEAQALAVEINDYIAEQVRVNPDRFGAFA
;
A
#
# COMPACT_ATOMS: atom_id res chain seq x y z
N MET A 1 -8.51 -14.80 -18.23
CA MET A 1 -9.46 -13.70 -17.97
C MET A 1 -8.67 -12.42 -17.71
N LEU A 2 -8.96 -11.36 -18.45
CA LEU A 2 -8.40 -10.02 -18.23
C LEU A 2 -9.37 -9.16 -17.41
N GLY A 3 -8.88 -8.07 -16.84
CA GLY A 3 -9.71 -7.13 -16.07
C GLY A 3 -10.11 -7.63 -14.68
N LYS A 4 -9.27 -8.45 -14.03
CA LYS A 4 -9.50 -8.88 -12.65
C LYS A 4 -9.48 -7.67 -11.71
N ILE A 5 -10.25 -7.75 -10.62
CA ILE A 5 -10.25 -6.78 -9.54
C ILE A 5 -9.67 -7.46 -8.30
N ALA A 6 -8.65 -6.85 -7.70
CA ALA A 6 -8.07 -7.30 -6.43
C ALA A 6 -8.27 -6.20 -5.37
N LEU A 7 -8.44 -6.57 -4.10
CA LEU A 7 -8.93 -5.62 -3.08
C LEU A 7 -8.40 -5.87 -1.65
N GLU A 8 -7.29 -6.58 -1.52
CA GLU A 8 -6.54 -6.71 -0.27
C GLU A 8 -5.07 -6.36 -0.55
N GLU A 9 -4.88 -5.20 -1.19
CA GLU A 9 -3.61 -4.82 -1.81
C GLU A 9 -2.91 -3.77 -0.96
N ALA A 10 -2.03 -4.21 -0.06
CA ALA A 10 -1.43 -3.33 0.95
C ALA A 10 -0.45 -2.29 0.38
N PHE A 11 -0.36 -1.12 1.04
CA PHE A 11 0.72 -0.14 0.89
C PHE A 11 1.22 0.38 2.25
N ALA A 12 2.40 1.02 2.25
CA ALA A 12 2.98 1.67 3.41
C ALA A 12 3.48 3.08 3.06
N LEU A 13 3.48 4.01 4.03
CA LEU A 13 4.02 5.35 3.80
C LEU A 13 5.55 5.28 3.61
N PRO A 14 6.11 5.98 2.60
CA PRO A 14 7.55 5.94 2.34
C PRO A 14 8.42 6.36 3.54
N ARG A 15 7.94 7.27 4.39
CA ARG A 15 8.67 7.71 5.59
C ARG A 15 8.88 6.62 6.65
N PHE A 16 8.23 5.46 6.52
CA PHE A 16 8.40 4.31 7.41
C PHE A 16 9.25 3.18 6.79
N GLU A 17 9.96 3.44 5.69
CA GLU A 17 10.75 2.43 4.96
C GLU A 17 11.63 1.56 5.87
N GLU A 18 12.39 2.16 6.79
CA GLU A 18 13.28 1.42 7.70
C GLU A 18 12.49 0.47 8.62
N LYS A 19 11.36 0.94 9.18
CA LYS A 19 10.47 0.12 10.02
C LYS A 19 9.85 -1.01 9.19
N THR A 20 9.39 -0.71 7.97
CA THR A 20 8.84 -1.70 7.04
C THR A 20 9.87 -2.77 6.71
N ARG A 21 11.12 -2.37 6.44
CA ARG A 21 12.24 -3.28 6.14
C ARG A 21 12.54 -4.22 7.29
N TRP A 22 12.57 -3.68 8.51
CA TRP A 22 12.75 -4.48 9.72
C TRP A 22 11.65 -5.54 9.87
N TRP A 23 10.37 -5.14 9.80
CA TRP A 23 9.26 -6.08 9.93
C TRP A 23 9.21 -7.12 8.80
N ALA A 24 9.52 -6.72 7.57
CA ALA A 24 9.58 -7.61 6.43
C ALA A 24 10.55 -8.77 6.62
N SER A 25 11.62 -8.59 7.40
CA SER A 25 12.55 -9.68 7.72
C SER A 25 11.92 -10.87 8.45
N LEU A 26 10.72 -10.69 9.03
CA LEU A 26 10.00 -11.72 9.78
C LEU A 26 9.02 -12.52 8.92
N PHE A 27 8.62 -12.02 7.74
CA PHE A 27 7.58 -12.64 6.92
C PHE A 27 7.92 -12.72 5.42
N SER A 28 8.96 -12.04 4.96
CA SER A 28 9.45 -12.10 3.59
C SER A 28 10.84 -12.73 3.55
N THR A 29 11.06 -13.64 2.59
CA THR A 29 12.40 -14.17 2.29
C THR A 29 13.28 -13.16 1.57
N ASP A 30 12.71 -12.07 1.04
CA ASP A 30 13.40 -10.94 0.42
C ASP A 30 12.75 -9.63 0.91
N ALA A 31 13.30 -9.10 2.01
CA ALA A 31 12.80 -7.86 2.61
C ALA A 31 13.02 -6.64 1.70
N GLU A 32 14.08 -6.64 0.89
CA GLU A 32 14.41 -5.53 -0.02
C GLU A 32 13.35 -5.38 -1.11
N THR A 33 12.96 -6.50 -1.72
CA THR A 33 11.89 -6.52 -2.73
C THR A 33 10.55 -6.15 -2.11
N HIS A 34 10.22 -6.71 -0.94
CA HIS A 34 8.97 -6.38 -0.25
C HIS A 34 8.84 -4.87 0.02
N VAL A 35 9.89 -4.24 0.54
CA VAL A 35 9.89 -2.80 0.84
C VAL A 35 9.68 -1.96 -0.42
N LYS A 36 10.33 -2.32 -1.54
CA LYS A 36 10.14 -1.64 -2.83
C LYS A 36 8.70 -1.75 -3.33
N GLU A 37 8.10 -2.93 -3.24
CA GLU A 37 6.72 -3.17 -3.72
C GLU A 37 5.67 -2.48 -2.84
N ILE A 38 5.81 -2.55 -1.52
CA ILE A 38 4.80 -2.01 -0.59
C ILE A 38 4.82 -0.48 -0.50
N THR A 39 5.96 0.16 -0.84
CA THR A 39 6.08 1.62 -0.88
C THR A 39 5.84 2.22 -2.27
N ASP A 40 5.75 1.38 -3.31
CA ASP A 40 5.38 1.79 -4.67
C ASP A 40 3.87 1.68 -4.92
N ILE A 41 3.31 2.71 -5.55
CA ILE A 41 1.91 2.72 -6.00
C ILE A 41 1.81 2.62 -7.53
N ASN A 42 2.59 3.42 -8.26
CA ASN A 42 2.27 3.76 -9.66
C ASN A 42 3.25 3.16 -10.68
N LYS A 43 4.22 2.33 -10.28
CA LYS A 43 5.19 1.76 -11.22
C LYS A 43 5.22 0.24 -11.18
N ILE A 44 5.89 -0.33 -10.18
CA ILE A 44 6.07 -1.77 -10.00
C ILE A 44 4.70 -2.46 -9.93
N ARG A 45 3.77 -1.88 -9.17
CA ARG A 45 2.42 -2.43 -9.00
C ARG A 45 1.64 -2.49 -10.32
N ILE A 46 1.67 -1.42 -11.13
CA ILE A 46 0.99 -1.40 -12.44
C ILE A 46 1.64 -2.40 -13.40
N GLU A 47 2.97 -2.44 -13.46
CA GLU A 47 3.70 -3.39 -14.32
C GLU A 47 3.33 -4.85 -13.98
N HIS A 48 3.22 -5.18 -12.69
CA HIS A 48 2.74 -6.48 -12.23
C HIS A 48 1.27 -6.73 -12.58
N ALA A 49 0.41 -5.74 -12.38
CA ALA A 49 -1.02 -5.84 -12.71
C ALA A 49 -1.23 -6.11 -14.20
N ASP A 50 -0.52 -5.40 -15.07
CA ASP A 50 -0.58 -5.57 -16.53
C ASP A 50 -0.12 -6.97 -16.95
N LYS A 51 1.03 -7.41 -16.43
CA LYS A 51 1.59 -8.75 -16.70
C LYS A 51 0.62 -9.87 -16.35
N HIS A 52 -0.15 -9.70 -15.28
CA HIS A 52 -1.05 -10.74 -14.77
C HIS A 52 -2.53 -10.49 -15.12
N GLY A 53 -2.86 -9.44 -15.90
CA GLY A 53 -4.21 -9.13 -16.35
C GLY A 53 -5.15 -8.68 -15.21
N VAL A 54 -4.63 -7.95 -14.23
CA VAL A 54 -5.40 -7.25 -13.19
C VAL A 54 -5.72 -5.85 -13.70
N GLY A 55 -7.01 -5.57 -13.86
CA GLY A 55 -7.50 -4.30 -14.39
C GLY A 55 -7.58 -3.22 -13.32
N TYR A 56 -7.95 -3.60 -12.09
CA TYR A 56 -8.19 -2.67 -11.00
C TYR A 56 -7.72 -3.24 -9.65
N GLN A 57 -7.16 -2.39 -8.80
CA GLN A 57 -6.78 -2.74 -7.44
C GLN A 57 -7.37 -1.73 -6.45
N ILE A 58 -7.96 -2.22 -5.36
CA ILE A 58 -8.32 -1.38 -4.21
C ILE A 58 -7.22 -1.51 -3.16
N LEU A 59 -6.57 -0.40 -2.86
CA LEU A 59 -5.43 -0.35 -1.96
C LEU A 59 -5.88 -0.10 -0.51
N SER A 60 -5.18 -0.69 0.45
CA SER A 60 -5.43 -0.49 1.88
C SER A 60 -4.11 -0.32 2.64
N TYR A 61 -4.13 0.37 3.77
CA TYR A 61 -2.91 0.49 4.56
C TYR A 61 -2.49 -0.86 5.17
N THR A 62 -1.19 -1.12 5.21
CA THR A 62 -0.66 -2.39 5.71
C THR A 62 -0.93 -2.61 7.20
N ALA A 63 -0.95 -3.87 7.61
CA ALA A 63 -1.12 -4.27 9.01
C ALA A 63 0.22 -4.22 9.78
N PRO A 64 0.18 -3.97 11.11
CA PRO A 64 -0.99 -3.61 11.93
C PRO A 64 -1.48 -2.17 11.75
N GLY A 65 -0.70 -1.32 11.06
CA GLY A 65 -1.15 0.02 10.66
C GLY A 65 -1.47 0.94 11.84
N VAL A 66 -2.56 1.70 11.71
CA VAL A 66 -3.05 2.62 12.75
C VAL A 66 -3.45 1.86 14.02
N GLN A 67 -3.85 0.59 13.91
CA GLN A 67 -4.28 -0.23 15.04
C GLN A 67 -3.14 -0.56 16.02
N ASP A 68 -1.89 -0.34 15.64
CA ASP A 68 -0.71 -0.48 16.52
C ASP A 68 -0.47 0.76 17.40
N ILE A 69 -1.13 1.89 17.10
CA ILE A 69 -0.96 3.15 17.80
C ILE A 69 -2.04 3.27 18.88
N TRP A 70 -1.63 3.20 20.15
CA TRP A 70 -2.56 3.25 21.29
C TRP A 70 -2.96 4.68 21.68
N ASP A 71 -2.15 5.68 21.34
CA ASP A 71 -2.49 7.09 21.58
C ASP A 71 -3.52 7.54 20.53
N PRO A 72 -4.72 7.98 20.94
CA PRO A 72 -5.79 8.29 20.00
C PRO A 72 -5.50 9.51 19.12
N VAL A 73 -4.70 10.48 19.60
CA VAL A 73 -4.38 11.69 18.84
C VAL A 73 -3.36 11.34 17.74
N GLU A 74 -2.35 10.56 18.08
CA GLU A 74 -1.36 10.05 17.12
C GLU A 74 -2.01 9.12 16.08
N ALA A 75 -2.86 8.18 16.52
CA ALA A 75 -3.57 7.25 15.64
C ALA A 75 -4.46 7.99 14.63
N GLN A 76 -5.23 8.97 15.11
CA GLN A 76 -6.09 9.79 14.26
C GLN A 76 -5.26 10.61 13.24
N ALA A 77 -4.17 11.24 13.69
CA ALA A 77 -3.31 12.02 12.81
C ALA A 77 -2.69 11.16 11.70
N LEU A 78 -2.24 9.95 12.04
CA LEU A 78 -1.69 9.01 11.08
C LEU A 78 -2.75 8.52 10.09
N ALA A 79 -3.97 8.20 10.54
CA ALA A 79 -5.06 7.77 9.66
C ALA A 79 -5.41 8.84 8.62
N VAL A 80 -5.45 10.12 9.02
CA VAL A 80 -5.67 11.25 8.09
C VAL A 80 -4.53 11.34 7.09
N GLU A 81 -3.26 11.30 7.53
CA GLU A 81 -2.10 11.34 6.64
C GLU A 81 -2.13 10.21 5.61
N ILE A 82 -2.43 8.98 6.03
CA ILE A 82 -2.52 7.81 5.15
C ILE A 82 -3.57 8.02 4.06
N ASN A 83 -4.76 8.50 4.46
CA ASN A 83 -5.87 8.71 3.55
C ASN A 83 -5.57 9.83 2.54
N ASP A 84 -5.01 10.95 3.00
CA ASP A 84 -4.61 12.05 2.13
C ASP A 84 -3.51 11.63 1.15
N TYR A 85 -2.51 10.89 1.63
CA TYR A 85 -1.43 10.35 0.81
C TYR A 85 -1.96 9.43 -0.29
N ILE A 86 -2.75 8.40 0.08
CA ILE A 86 -3.20 7.42 -0.90
C ILE A 86 -4.19 8.02 -1.89
N ALA A 87 -5.03 8.95 -1.46
CA ALA A 87 -5.94 9.68 -2.34
C ALA A 87 -5.19 10.43 -3.44
N GLU A 88 -4.05 11.06 -3.10
CA GLU A 88 -3.20 11.73 -4.09
C GLU A 88 -2.51 10.72 -5.02
N GLN A 89 -2.04 9.58 -4.50
CA GLN A 89 -1.37 8.58 -5.33
C GLN A 89 -2.30 7.89 -6.34
N VAL A 90 -3.52 7.52 -5.93
CA VAL A 90 -4.47 6.82 -6.81
C VAL A 90 -5.08 7.73 -7.86
N ARG A 91 -5.13 9.05 -7.62
CA ARG A 91 -5.58 10.06 -8.60
C ARG A 91 -4.75 10.10 -9.87
N VAL A 92 -3.51 9.61 -9.84
CA VAL A 92 -2.64 9.53 -11.01
C VAL A 92 -3.16 8.49 -12.02
N ASN A 93 -3.75 7.39 -11.56
CA ASN A 93 -4.28 6.30 -12.40
C ASN A 93 -5.68 5.85 -11.89
N PRO A 94 -6.72 6.71 -12.00
CA PRO A 94 -8.02 6.48 -11.37
C PRO A 94 -8.82 5.33 -12.02
N ASP A 95 -8.45 4.93 -13.24
CA ASP A 95 -8.99 3.76 -13.95
C ASP A 95 -8.32 2.44 -13.52
N ARG A 96 -7.25 2.51 -12.72
CA ARG A 96 -6.47 1.36 -12.23
C ARG A 96 -6.56 1.17 -10.72
N PHE A 97 -6.78 2.24 -9.97
CA PHE A 97 -6.75 2.20 -8.52
C PHE A 97 -7.96 2.84 -7.85
N GLY A 98 -8.33 2.25 -6.71
CA GLY A 98 -9.13 2.86 -5.65
C GLY A 98 -8.44 2.64 -4.31
N ALA A 99 -9.00 3.17 -3.22
CA ALA A 99 -8.46 2.98 -1.88
C ALA A 99 -9.56 2.80 -0.83
N PHE A 100 -9.28 1.98 0.18
CA PHE A 100 -10.07 1.91 1.42
C PHE A 100 -9.54 2.91 2.45
N ALA A 101 -10.45 3.37 3.30
CA ALA A 101 -10.15 4.13 4.51
C ALA A 101 -9.92 3.21 5.71
#